data_AF-A0A956SEX2-F1
#
_entry.id   AF-A0A956SEX2-F1
#
_cell.length_a   1.000
_cell.length_b   1.000
_cell.length_c   1.000
_cell.angle_alpha   90.00
_cell.angle_beta   90.00
_cell.angle_gamma   90.00
#
_symmetry.space_group_name_H-M   'P 1'
#
loop_
_entity.id
_entity.type
_entity.pdbx_description
1 polymer ?
#
loop_
_entity_poly.entity_id
_entity_poly.type
_entity_poly.pdbx_seq_one_letter_code
_entity_poly.pdbx_strand_id
1 'polypeptide(L)'
;MTVQLDETAFDQAEADFRDTHPEYATTDACDELRARDFARLDAAEHAYLDYTGGGLYAESQIQRHHDLLNHHVFGNPHSHNPTSSLMTEMCERARKRVLDFFRASPTEYAVIFTSNASHALKLVGESYPFCQGSHYLMTFDNHNSVNGIREYARARGAEISYIPLGLPNMRTPKAEFRRCIQERKGGKNDLFAYPAQSNFSGVQHPLEWIGEAQREGWDVLLDGAAFVPTNTLDLSVHQPDFLSLSFYKMFGYPTGIGALVAKRSKLAKLHRPWFSGGTITVASVQGDRFYMAEGEAAFEDGTLNYLNIPAVEIGLDYLDSVGMDTIHERCCCLTDWLLHEIPKIRWKNGRPLARIYGPCTTDHRGGTVTMNFYGPNGEVIDHLRVEKEAARDNISLRTGCFCNPGGGEVALDISKNELVGCFTQPHIVEAGSFTHEDFRMCVDGKSTGAVRVSVGLASTFRDVYRFVQFARRFVENE
;
A
#
# COMPACT_ATOMS: atom_id res chain seq x y z
N MET A 1 26.17 -1.46 -21.12
CA MET A 1 27.15 -2.17 -20.28
C MET A 1 26.55 -2.18 -18.90
N THR A 2 26.28 -3.37 -18.34
CA THR A 2 25.87 -3.53 -16.95
C THR A 2 26.94 -2.92 -16.05
N VAL A 3 26.55 -2.15 -15.04
CA VAL A 3 27.50 -1.56 -14.09
C VAL A 3 28.20 -2.67 -13.33
N GLN A 4 29.50 -2.87 -13.59
CA GLN A 4 30.34 -3.58 -12.63
C GLN A 4 30.56 -2.64 -11.45
N LEU A 5 30.15 -3.08 -10.26
CA LEU A 5 30.43 -2.35 -9.03
C LEU A 5 31.93 -2.37 -8.76
N ASP A 6 32.48 -1.21 -8.41
CA ASP A 6 33.79 -1.15 -7.77
C ASP A 6 33.62 -1.70 -6.34
N GLU A 7 34.05 -2.94 -6.13
CA GLU A 7 33.91 -3.61 -4.84
C GLU A 7 34.72 -2.90 -3.73
N THR A 8 35.84 -2.23 -4.05
CA THR A 8 36.58 -1.47 -3.03
C THR A 8 35.80 -0.25 -2.57
N ALA A 9 35.18 0.48 -3.52
CA ALA A 9 34.32 1.61 -3.20
C ALA A 9 33.04 1.17 -2.46
N PHE A 10 32.50 0.00 -2.82
CA PHE A 10 31.37 -0.60 -2.12
C PHE A 10 31.70 -0.92 -0.66
N ASP A 11 32.81 -1.65 -0.41
CA ASP A 11 33.20 -2.05 0.94
C ASP A 11 33.40 -0.84 1.86
N GLN A 12 34.02 0.23 1.35
CA GLN A 12 34.17 1.49 2.09
C GLN A 12 32.80 2.14 2.37
N ALA A 13 31.91 2.19 1.38
CA ALA A 13 30.58 2.76 1.56
C ALA A 13 29.72 1.96 2.54
N GLU A 14 29.87 0.63 2.56
CA GLU A 14 29.19 -0.23 3.53
C GLU A 14 29.74 -0.04 4.95
N ALA A 15 31.06 0.09 5.10
CA ALA A 15 31.66 0.41 6.39
C ALA A 15 31.15 1.77 6.91
N ASP A 16 31.16 2.82 6.08
CA ASP A 16 30.65 4.14 6.45
C ASP A 16 29.15 4.11 6.78
N PHE A 17 28.38 3.32 6.05
CA PHE A 17 26.95 3.12 6.32
C PHE A 17 26.72 2.45 7.68
N ARG A 18 27.46 1.38 8.00
CA ARG A 18 27.36 0.67 9.28
C ARG A 18 27.82 1.53 10.46
N ASP A 19 28.80 2.40 10.26
CA ASP A 19 29.26 3.36 11.27
C ASP A 19 28.20 4.45 11.55
N THR A 20 27.45 4.86 10.53
CA THR A 20 26.39 5.88 10.65
C THR A 20 25.04 5.32 11.06
N HIS A 21 24.79 4.02 10.84
CA HIS A 21 23.56 3.30 11.16
C HIS A 21 23.89 2.02 11.96
N PRO A 22 24.45 2.14 13.18
CA PRO A 22 24.84 0.97 13.97
C PRO A 22 23.67 0.01 14.26
N GLU A 23 22.44 0.53 14.32
CA GLU A 23 21.21 -0.23 14.47
C GLU A 23 20.94 -1.20 13.31
N TYR A 24 21.50 -0.97 12.12
CA TYR A 24 21.41 -1.91 11.00
C TYR A 24 21.98 -3.29 11.34
N ALA A 25 23.01 -3.36 12.20
CA ALA A 25 23.58 -4.63 12.67
C ALA A 25 22.60 -5.46 13.52
N THR A 26 21.55 -4.84 14.09
CA THR A 26 20.48 -5.57 14.79
C THR A 26 19.54 -6.29 13.83
N THR A 27 19.73 -6.07 12.52
CA THR A 27 18.86 -6.60 11.45
C THR A 27 19.49 -7.74 10.65
N ASP A 28 20.59 -8.34 11.13
CA ASP A 28 21.30 -9.44 10.46
C ASP A 28 20.39 -10.64 10.12
N ALA A 29 19.30 -10.85 10.88
CA ALA A 29 18.27 -11.83 10.57
C ALA A 29 17.65 -11.63 9.16
N CYS A 30 17.57 -10.39 8.67
CA CYS A 30 17.13 -10.07 7.30
C CYS A 30 18.17 -10.49 6.25
N ASP A 31 19.47 -10.44 6.57
CA ASP A 31 20.54 -10.89 5.67
C ASP A 31 20.59 -12.43 5.59
N GLU A 32 20.46 -13.12 6.73
CA GLU A 32 20.32 -14.58 6.75
C GLU A 32 19.09 -15.05 5.94
N LEU A 33 17.99 -14.31 6.08
CA LEU A 33 16.76 -14.55 5.34
C LEU A 33 16.93 -14.26 3.84
N ARG A 34 17.61 -13.18 3.46
CA ARG A 34 17.95 -12.88 2.06
C ARG A 34 18.74 -14.03 1.45
N ALA A 35 19.77 -14.53 2.14
CA ALA A 35 20.59 -15.65 1.69
C ALA A 35 19.83 -16.98 1.59
N ARG A 36 18.87 -17.22 2.49
CA ARG A 36 18.10 -18.48 2.51
C ARG A 36 16.93 -18.50 1.53
N ASP A 37 16.11 -17.46 1.53
CA ASP A 37 14.78 -17.45 0.89
C ASP A 37 14.69 -16.59 -0.37
N PHE A 38 15.70 -15.74 -0.59
CA PHE A 38 15.75 -14.76 -1.68
C PHE A 38 17.08 -14.75 -2.44
N ALA A 39 17.90 -15.80 -2.32
CA ALA A 39 19.20 -15.94 -2.99
C ALA A 39 19.13 -15.73 -4.51
N ARG A 40 17.96 -15.99 -5.11
CA ARG A 40 17.68 -15.71 -6.53
C ARG A 40 17.92 -14.25 -6.93
N LEU A 41 17.76 -13.30 -6.01
CA LEU A 41 18.02 -11.90 -6.28
C LEU A 41 19.52 -11.65 -6.43
N ASP A 42 20.35 -12.23 -5.57
CA ASP A 42 21.81 -12.10 -5.66
C ASP A 42 22.37 -12.87 -6.85
N ALA A 43 21.87 -14.09 -7.09
CA ALA A 43 22.26 -14.91 -8.24
C ALA A 43 21.89 -14.25 -9.59
N ALA A 44 20.81 -13.48 -9.64
CA ALA A 44 20.40 -12.73 -10.82
C ALA A 44 20.97 -11.30 -10.86
N GLU A 45 21.79 -10.92 -9.88
CA GLU A 45 22.25 -9.54 -9.66
C GLU A 45 21.08 -8.54 -9.77
N HIS A 46 19.99 -8.77 -9.02
CA HIS A 46 18.76 -8.00 -9.10
C HIS A 46 18.54 -7.15 -7.85
N ALA A 47 18.56 -5.83 -8.00
CA ALA A 47 18.17 -4.89 -6.95
C ALA A 47 16.67 -4.62 -7.04
N TYR A 48 15.87 -5.31 -6.21
CA TYR A 48 14.42 -5.13 -6.17
C TYR A 48 14.02 -4.00 -5.21
N LEU A 49 13.58 -2.87 -5.77
CA LEU A 49 13.20 -1.65 -5.07
C LEU A 49 11.75 -1.23 -5.39
N ASP A 50 10.83 -2.17 -5.57
CA ASP A 50 9.39 -1.90 -5.76
C ASP A 50 8.50 -2.61 -4.72
N TYR A 51 8.97 -2.72 -3.47
CA TYR A 51 8.23 -3.37 -2.37
C TYR A 51 6.86 -2.73 -2.07
N THR A 52 6.69 -1.42 -2.29
CA THR A 52 5.36 -0.77 -2.16
C THR A 52 4.40 -1.20 -3.28
N GLY A 53 4.93 -1.66 -4.42
CA GLY A 53 4.18 -2.27 -5.51
C GLY A 53 3.69 -3.68 -5.15
N GLY A 54 4.58 -4.48 -4.56
CA GLY A 54 4.30 -5.82 -4.02
C GLY A 54 5.52 -6.39 -3.31
N GLY A 55 5.30 -7.23 -2.30
CA GLY A 55 6.37 -7.97 -1.64
C GLY A 55 6.87 -9.11 -2.53
N LEU A 56 8.04 -9.64 -2.19
CA LEU A 56 8.56 -10.87 -2.79
C LEU A 56 8.20 -12.06 -1.91
N TYR A 57 7.91 -13.20 -2.54
CA TYR A 57 7.63 -14.45 -1.84
C TYR A 57 8.94 -15.14 -1.43
N ALA A 58 8.97 -15.74 -0.25
CA ALA A 58 10.08 -16.55 0.21
C ALA A 58 10.00 -17.97 -0.37
N GLU A 59 11.16 -18.57 -0.67
CA GLU A 59 11.21 -19.96 -1.15
C GLU A 59 10.60 -20.94 -0.14
N SER A 60 10.91 -20.78 1.15
CA SER A 60 10.34 -21.61 2.21
C SER A 60 8.81 -21.49 2.34
N GLN A 61 8.21 -20.33 2.07
CA GLN A 61 6.76 -20.15 2.08
C GLN A 61 6.09 -20.99 0.98
N ILE A 62 6.64 -20.95 -0.23
CA ILE A 62 6.15 -21.73 -1.37
C ILE A 62 6.29 -23.22 -1.08
N GLN A 63 7.45 -23.65 -0.58
CA GLN A 63 7.69 -25.06 -0.25
C GLN A 63 6.70 -25.56 0.81
N ARG A 64 6.53 -24.82 1.93
CA ARG A 64 5.60 -25.21 3.01
C ARG A 64 4.16 -25.30 2.53
N HIS A 65 3.73 -24.38 1.65
CA HIS A 65 2.36 -24.42 1.11
C HIS A 65 2.18 -25.53 0.06
N HIS A 66 3.17 -25.77 -0.79
CA HIS A 66 3.15 -26.90 -1.72
C HIS A 66 3.13 -28.24 -0.98
N ASP A 67 3.93 -28.40 0.07
CA ASP A 67 3.92 -29.59 0.91
C ASP A 67 2.54 -29.82 1.54
N LEU A 68 1.89 -28.75 2.00
CA LEU A 68 0.54 -28.82 2.52
C LEU A 68 -0.45 -29.38 1.47
N LEU A 69 -0.40 -28.87 0.23
CA LEU A 69 -1.26 -29.31 -0.86
C LEU A 69 -0.94 -30.73 -1.35
N ASN A 70 0.32 -31.15 -1.33
CA ASN A 70 0.76 -32.48 -1.77
C ASN A 70 0.36 -33.59 -0.80
N HIS A 71 0.28 -33.30 0.50
CA HIS A 71 0.04 -34.30 1.54
C HIS A 71 -1.41 -34.39 2.03
N HIS A 72 -2.30 -33.53 1.53
CA HIS A 72 -3.70 -33.48 1.97
C HIS A 72 -4.66 -33.44 0.79
N VAL A 73 -5.88 -33.97 1.00
CA VAL A 73 -6.98 -33.84 0.03
C VAL A 73 -7.93 -32.78 0.54
N PHE A 74 -8.12 -31.73 -0.24
CA PHE A 74 -8.97 -30.60 0.13
C PHE A 74 -10.22 -30.54 -0.74
N GLY A 75 -11.35 -30.25 -0.10
CA GLY A 75 -12.61 -29.94 -0.74
C GLY A 75 -12.97 -28.48 -0.54
N ASN A 76 -13.91 -27.97 -1.34
CA ASN A 76 -14.52 -26.67 -1.09
C ASN A 76 -15.05 -26.64 0.37
N PRO A 77 -14.80 -25.59 1.16
CA PRO A 77 -15.45 -25.42 2.47
C PRO A 77 -16.99 -25.46 2.35
N HIS A 78 -17.70 -25.53 3.47
CA HIS A 78 -19.18 -25.53 3.55
C HIS A 78 -19.90 -26.88 3.36
N SER A 79 -19.19 -28.01 3.45
CA SER A 79 -19.76 -29.36 3.54
C SER A 79 -19.25 -30.09 4.80
N HIS A 80 -19.98 -31.11 5.24
CA HIS A 80 -19.63 -31.90 6.42
C HIS A 80 -18.69 -33.09 6.13
N ASN A 81 -18.22 -33.23 4.89
CA ASN A 81 -17.28 -34.30 4.54
C ASN A 81 -15.87 -33.97 5.04
N PRO A 82 -14.99 -34.98 5.23
CA PRO A 82 -13.67 -34.77 5.84
C PRO A 82 -12.79 -33.73 5.14
N THR A 83 -12.79 -33.70 3.81
CA THR A 83 -11.92 -32.78 3.03
C THR A 83 -12.41 -31.33 3.09
N SER A 84 -13.72 -31.14 3.19
CA SER A 84 -14.36 -29.83 3.37
C SER A 84 -14.19 -29.32 4.81
N SER A 85 -14.41 -30.17 5.82
CA SER A 85 -14.25 -29.81 7.23
C SER A 85 -12.82 -29.41 7.57
N LEU A 86 -11.83 -30.15 7.04
CA LEU A 86 -10.42 -29.79 7.18
C LEU A 86 -10.13 -28.41 6.59
N MET A 87 -10.66 -28.11 5.40
CA MET A 87 -10.46 -26.82 4.77
C MET A 87 -11.17 -25.68 5.52
N THR A 88 -12.39 -25.92 6.03
CA THR A 88 -13.06 -24.96 6.92
C THR A 88 -12.21 -24.64 8.14
N GLU A 89 -11.63 -25.65 8.82
CA GLU A 89 -10.73 -25.42 9.95
C GLU A 89 -9.53 -24.53 9.55
N MET A 90 -8.90 -24.81 8.42
CA MET A 90 -7.73 -24.05 7.96
C MET A 90 -8.07 -22.60 7.59
N CYS A 91 -9.22 -22.36 6.98
CA CYS A 91 -9.71 -20.99 6.75
C CYS A 91 -9.92 -20.25 8.07
N GLU A 92 -10.51 -20.90 9.08
CA GLU A 92 -10.73 -20.28 10.39
C GLU A 92 -9.43 -20.07 11.17
N ARG A 93 -8.44 -20.98 11.05
CA ARG A 93 -7.09 -20.75 11.60
C ARG A 93 -6.42 -19.54 10.96
N ALA A 94 -6.51 -19.40 9.64
CA ALA A 94 -5.98 -18.22 8.94
C ALA A 94 -6.67 -16.92 9.41
N ARG A 95 -8.00 -16.91 9.59
CA ARG A 95 -8.70 -15.73 10.17
C ARG A 95 -8.20 -15.40 11.56
N LYS A 96 -8.12 -16.41 12.44
CA LYS A 96 -7.63 -16.24 13.80
C LYS A 96 -6.21 -15.68 13.76
N ARG A 97 -5.36 -16.19 12.88
CA ARG A 97 -3.98 -15.74 12.74
C ARG A 97 -3.87 -14.28 12.29
N VAL A 98 -4.72 -13.84 11.35
CA VAL A 98 -4.82 -12.42 10.97
C VAL A 98 -5.20 -11.57 12.19
N LEU A 99 -6.20 -11.98 12.97
CA LEU A 99 -6.59 -11.25 14.19
C LEU A 99 -5.46 -11.19 15.21
N ASP A 100 -4.78 -12.32 15.46
CA ASP A 100 -3.66 -12.41 16.40
C ASP A 100 -2.50 -11.49 15.98
N PHE A 101 -2.14 -11.50 14.68
CA PHE A 101 -1.06 -10.66 14.13
C PHE A 101 -1.31 -9.17 14.39
N PHE A 102 -2.57 -8.73 14.23
CA PHE A 102 -2.97 -7.35 14.49
C PHE A 102 -3.43 -7.09 15.94
N ARG A 103 -3.30 -8.08 16.84
CA ARG A 103 -3.78 -8.02 18.24
C ARG A 103 -5.25 -7.61 18.36
N ALA A 104 -6.07 -8.01 17.39
CA ALA A 104 -7.49 -7.73 17.34
C ALA A 104 -8.28 -8.81 18.07
N SER A 105 -9.16 -8.41 18.98
CA SER A 105 -10.04 -9.38 19.66
C SER A 105 -11.06 -9.98 18.69
N PRO A 106 -11.24 -11.31 18.62
CA PRO A 106 -12.29 -11.93 17.80
C PRO A 106 -13.71 -11.57 18.25
N THR A 107 -13.88 -11.08 19.49
CA THR A 107 -15.18 -10.60 19.98
C THR A 107 -15.53 -9.21 19.43
N GLU A 108 -14.52 -8.42 19.07
CA GLU A 108 -14.69 -7.05 18.58
C GLU A 108 -14.54 -6.96 17.07
N TYR A 109 -13.64 -7.76 16.49
CA TYR A 109 -13.29 -7.74 15.08
C TYR A 109 -13.64 -9.04 14.36
N ALA A 110 -13.92 -8.87 13.08
CA ALA A 110 -14.20 -9.90 12.09
C ALA A 110 -13.20 -9.74 10.94
N VAL A 111 -12.78 -10.85 10.33
CA VAL A 111 -11.91 -10.85 9.15
C VAL A 111 -12.71 -11.36 7.96
N ILE A 112 -12.86 -10.55 6.92
CA ILE A 112 -13.51 -10.91 5.67
C ILE A 112 -12.42 -11.08 4.63
N PHE A 113 -12.25 -12.27 4.06
CA PHE A 113 -11.29 -12.48 2.98
C PHE A 113 -11.81 -11.85 1.69
N THR A 114 -10.93 -11.13 1.02
CA THR A 114 -11.19 -10.46 -0.26
C THR A 114 -10.05 -10.76 -1.23
N SER A 115 -10.14 -10.35 -2.50
CA SER A 115 -9.04 -10.60 -3.44
C SER A 115 -7.80 -9.73 -3.17
N ASN A 116 -7.96 -8.57 -2.52
CA ASN A 116 -6.92 -7.60 -2.15
C ASN A 116 -7.56 -6.40 -1.41
N ALA A 117 -6.74 -5.45 -0.93
CA ALA A 117 -7.19 -4.22 -0.30
C ALA A 117 -8.21 -3.43 -1.14
N SER A 118 -8.07 -3.39 -2.48
CA SER A 118 -9.03 -2.71 -3.35
C SER A 118 -10.43 -3.33 -3.27
N HIS A 119 -10.53 -4.65 -3.14
CA HIS A 119 -11.81 -5.34 -2.98
C HIS A 119 -12.38 -5.14 -1.57
N ALA A 120 -11.55 -5.10 -0.54
CA ALA A 120 -11.96 -4.70 0.81
C ALA A 120 -12.53 -3.26 0.83
N LEU A 121 -11.85 -2.32 0.18
CA LEU A 121 -12.28 -0.92 0.04
C LEU A 121 -13.59 -0.81 -0.76
N LYS A 122 -13.70 -1.54 -1.87
CA LYS A 122 -14.93 -1.61 -2.67
C LYS A 122 -16.10 -2.14 -1.83
N LEU A 123 -15.88 -3.20 -1.05
CA LEU A 123 -16.90 -3.81 -0.19
C LEU A 123 -17.44 -2.80 0.83
N VAL A 124 -16.56 -2.05 1.48
CA VAL A 124 -16.97 -0.94 2.36
C VAL A 124 -17.74 0.10 1.55
N GLY A 125 -17.20 0.61 0.45
CA GLY A 125 -17.85 1.66 -0.33
C GLY A 125 -19.25 1.29 -0.83
N GLU A 126 -19.41 0.08 -1.38
CA GLU A 126 -20.70 -0.38 -1.91
C GLU A 126 -21.71 -0.69 -0.81
N SER A 127 -21.26 -1.08 0.38
CA SER A 127 -22.14 -1.52 1.47
C SER A 127 -22.39 -0.44 2.53
N TYR A 128 -21.55 0.59 2.60
CA TYR A 128 -21.68 1.64 3.60
C TYR A 128 -22.93 2.49 3.33
N PRO A 129 -23.79 2.76 4.33
CA PRO A 129 -25.12 3.34 4.12
C PRO A 129 -25.06 4.87 3.93
N PHE A 130 -24.24 5.34 3.00
CA PHE A 130 -24.26 6.73 2.58
C PHE A 130 -25.69 7.15 2.23
N CYS A 131 -26.04 8.37 2.56
CA CYS A 131 -27.31 8.98 2.23
C CYS A 131 -27.14 10.49 2.08
N GLN A 132 -28.19 11.18 1.66
CA GLN A 132 -28.21 12.64 1.72
C GLN A 132 -27.87 13.11 3.14
N GLY A 133 -26.91 14.03 3.24
CA GLY A 133 -26.39 14.54 4.52
C GLY A 133 -25.26 13.72 5.15
N SER A 134 -24.88 12.58 4.56
CA SER A 134 -23.62 11.88 4.88
C SER A 134 -22.42 12.63 4.28
N HIS A 135 -21.24 12.38 4.82
CA HIS A 135 -19.98 12.92 4.32
C HIS A 135 -18.92 11.82 4.18
N TYR A 136 -18.26 11.78 3.03
CA TYR A 136 -17.04 11.01 2.80
C TYR A 136 -15.81 11.94 2.76
N LEU A 137 -14.98 11.89 3.81
CA LEU A 137 -13.77 12.69 3.97
C LEU A 137 -12.53 11.83 3.69
N MET A 138 -11.57 12.38 2.95
CA MET A 138 -10.33 11.68 2.59
C MET A 138 -9.09 12.58 2.78
N THR A 139 -7.90 12.03 2.99
CA THR A 139 -6.67 12.79 2.72
C THR A 139 -6.38 12.83 1.22
N PHE A 140 -5.66 13.85 0.75
CA PHE A 140 -5.29 14.01 -0.67
C PHE A 140 -4.41 12.87 -1.20
N ASP A 141 -3.59 12.25 -0.36
CA ASP A 141 -2.62 11.22 -0.76
C ASP A 141 -3.17 9.79 -0.70
N ASN A 142 -4.47 9.63 -0.93
CA ASN A 142 -5.13 8.34 -0.97
C ASN A 142 -4.86 7.59 -2.28
N HIS A 143 -4.74 6.26 -2.19
CA HIS A 143 -4.71 5.39 -3.36
C HIS A 143 -6.04 5.43 -4.12
N ASN A 144 -6.03 5.19 -5.44
CA ASN A 144 -7.19 5.21 -6.33
C ASN A 144 -8.36 4.36 -5.82
N SER A 145 -8.07 3.25 -5.15
CA SER A 145 -9.10 2.37 -4.57
C SER A 145 -9.87 3.05 -3.44
N VAL A 146 -9.23 3.90 -2.64
CA VAL A 146 -9.91 4.71 -1.62
C VAL A 146 -10.67 5.86 -2.29
N ASN A 147 -10.06 6.52 -3.29
CA ASN A 147 -10.73 7.54 -4.09
C ASN A 147 -12.00 7.00 -4.77
N GLY A 148 -11.99 5.75 -5.23
CA GLY A 148 -13.12 5.12 -5.91
C GLY A 148 -14.38 4.99 -5.06
N ILE A 149 -14.26 4.92 -3.73
CA ILE A 149 -15.40 4.89 -2.81
C ILE A 149 -16.29 6.14 -2.97
N ARG A 150 -15.70 7.27 -3.40
CA ARG A 150 -16.43 8.52 -3.64
C ARG A 150 -17.58 8.37 -4.63
N GLU A 151 -17.49 7.42 -5.56
CA GLU A 151 -18.55 7.21 -6.54
C GLU A 151 -19.78 6.56 -5.90
N TYR A 152 -19.60 5.63 -4.94
CA TYR A 152 -20.70 5.09 -4.14
C TYR A 152 -21.31 6.15 -3.23
N ALA A 153 -20.47 6.99 -2.61
CA ALA A 153 -20.90 8.11 -1.79
C ALA A 153 -21.74 9.12 -2.61
N ARG A 154 -21.23 9.53 -3.78
CA ARG A 154 -21.89 10.45 -4.72
C ARG A 154 -23.23 9.90 -5.19
N ALA A 155 -23.29 8.62 -5.58
CA ALA A 155 -24.52 7.98 -6.04
C ALA A 155 -25.63 7.99 -4.98
N ARG A 156 -25.27 8.04 -3.69
CA ARG A 156 -26.21 8.12 -2.56
C ARG A 156 -26.38 9.54 -2.01
N GLY A 157 -25.85 10.56 -2.69
CA GLY A 157 -26.02 11.98 -2.34
C GLY A 157 -25.18 12.45 -1.15
N ALA A 158 -24.11 11.74 -0.80
CA ALA A 158 -23.18 12.18 0.23
C ALA A 158 -22.26 13.31 -0.27
N GLU A 159 -21.87 14.19 0.64
CA GLU A 159 -20.82 15.18 0.41
C GLU A 159 -19.46 14.49 0.36
N ILE A 160 -18.55 14.99 -0.49
CA ILE A 160 -17.19 14.45 -0.64
C ILE A 160 -16.21 15.60 -0.50
N SER A 161 -15.23 15.46 0.38
CA SER A 161 -14.16 16.44 0.51
C SER A 161 -12.81 15.78 0.82
N TYR A 162 -11.75 16.57 0.70
CA TYR A 162 -10.39 16.12 0.90
C TYR A 162 -9.63 17.05 1.85
N ILE A 163 -8.74 16.49 2.66
CA ILE A 163 -7.80 17.21 3.51
C ILE A 163 -6.48 17.38 2.75
N PRO A 164 -6.06 18.62 2.47
CA PRO A 164 -4.88 18.90 1.63
C PRO A 164 -3.56 18.43 2.28
N LEU A 165 -2.55 18.27 1.43
CA LEU A 165 -1.16 18.06 1.84
C LEU A 165 -0.40 19.38 1.79
N GLY A 166 0.53 19.59 2.72
CA GLY A 166 1.47 20.70 2.70
C GLY A 166 2.81 20.32 2.08
N LEU A 167 3.29 21.13 1.12
CA LEU A 167 4.68 21.07 0.64
C LEU A 167 5.65 21.70 1.67
N PRO A 168 6.92 21.29 1.69
CA PRO A 168 7.54 20.24 0.86
C PRO A 168 7.35 18.82 1.42
N ASN A 169 6.94 18.69 2.68
CA ASN A 169 6.95 17.41 3.41
C ASN A 169 5.79 16.47 3.04
N MET A 170 4.85 16.90 2.21
CA MET A 170 3.67 16.13 1.78
C MET A 170 2.80 15.64 2.95
N ARG A 171 2.83 16.36 4.09
CA ARG A 171 2.05 16.01 5.29
C ARG A 171 0.77 16.82 5.34
N THR A 172 -0.31 16.21 5.80
CA THR A 172 -1.52 16.94 6.16
C THR A 172 -1.30 17.70 7.47
N PRO A 173 -1.50 19.05 7.49
CA PRO A 173 -1.38 19.82 8.73
C PRO A 173 -2.41 19.39 9.76
N LYS A 174 -2.00 19.19 11.02
CA LYS A 174 -2.89 18.76 12.11
C LYS A 174 -4.07 19.71 12.33
N ALA A 175 -3.88 21.01 12.15
CA ALA A 175 -4.93 22.01 12.25
C ALA A 175 -6.00 21.83 11.16
N GLU A 176 -5.59 21.54 9.92
CA GLU A 176 -6.52 21.26 8.81
C GLU A 176 -7.29 19.97 9.04
N PHE A 177 -6.63 18.90 9.50
CA PHE A 177 -7.31 17.66 9.89
C PHE A 177 -8.40 17.92 10.93
N ARG A 178 -8.06 18.60 12.03
CA ARG A 178 -9.01 18.93 13.10
C ARG A 178 -10.16 19.80 12.63
N ARG A 179 -9.86 20.81 11.81
CA ARG A 179 -10.87 21.68 11.20
C ARG A 179 -11.88 20.83 10.41
N CYS A 180 -11.41 19.98 9.50
CA CYS A 180 -12.28 19.16 8.64
C CYS A 180 -13.17 18.19 9.44
N ILE A 181 -12.66 17.54 10.48
CA ILE A 181 -13.47 16.59 11.27
C ILE A 181 -14.47 17.30 12.20
N GLN A 182 -14.19 18.54 12.64
CA GLN A 182 -15.02 19.32 13.58
C GLN A 182 -16.08 20.20 12.90
N GLU A 183 -15.83 20.61 11.66
CA GLU A 183 -16.78 21.43 10.87
C GLU A 183 -18.13 20.72 10.70
N ARG A 184 -18.16 19.39 10.78
CA ARG A 184 -19.37 18.60 10.70
C ARG A 184 -19.81 18.13 12.08
N LYS A 185 -21.05 18.44 12.46
CA LYS A 185 -21.70 17.88 13.66
C LYS A 185 -22.99 17.18 13.27
N GLY A 186 -23.12 15.90 13.60
CA GLY A 186 -24.41 15.20 13.63
C GLY A 186 -24.80 14.39 12.38
N GLY A 187 -23.88 14.07 11.46
CA GLY A 187 -24.14 13.06 10.43
C GLY A 187 -24.13 11.65 11.02
N LYS A 188 -25.11 10.81 10.66
CA LYS A 188 -25.21 9.42 11.16
C LYS A 188 -24.25 8.46 10.43
N ASN A 189 -23.86 8.80 9.21
CA ASN A 189 -23.13 7.93 8.29
C ASN A 189 -21.97 8.68 7.63
N ASP A 190 -21.14 9.33 8.45
CA ASP A 190 -19.94 10.02 7.98
C ASP A 190 -18.76 9.03 8.02
N LEU A 191 -17.96 8.98 6.95
CA LEU A 191 -16.83 8.07 6.79
C LEU A 191 -15.55 8.87 6.51
N PHE A 192 -14.55 8.70 7.36
CA PHE A 192 -13.20 9.24 7.14
C PHE A 192 -12.27 8.12 6.68
N ALA A 193 -11.68 8.28 5.50
CA ALA A 193 -10.74 7.32 4.94
C ALA A 193 -9.36 7.91 4.66
N TYR A 194 -8.32 7.27 5.16
CA TYR A 194 -6.95 7.73 4.93
C TYR A 194 -5.97 6.55 4.96
N PRO A 195 -4.81 6.67 4.28
CA PRO A 195 -3.81 5.63 4.34
C PRO A 195 -3.03 5.76 5.65
N ALA A 196 -2.72 4.64 6.30
CA ALA A 196 -1.76 4.65 7.40
C ALA A 196 -0.37 5.10 6.90
N GLN A 197 -0.02 4.76 5.66
CA GLN A 197 1.17 5.21 4.96
C GLN A 197 0.88 5.53 3.50
N SER A 198 1.32 6.70 3.05
CA SER A 198 1.26 7.10 1.65
C SER A 198 2.09 6.14 0.79
N ASN A 199 1.47 5.52 -0.21
CA ASN A 199 2.18 4.73 -1.22
C ASN A 199 3.00 5.59 -2.22
N PHE A 200 2.85 6.92 -2.12
CA PHE A 200 3.56 7.92 -2.90
C PHE A 200 4.73 8.50 -2.11
N SER A 201 4.49 9.27 -1.05
CA SER A 201 5.54 10.01 -0.35
C SER A 201 6.23 9.21 0.75
N GLY A 202 5.69 8.05 1.11
CA GLY A 202 6.10 7.30 2.30
C GLY A 202 5.62 7.92 3.61
N VAL A 203 4.94 9.07 3.61
CA VAL A 203 4.42 9.72 4.82
C VAL A 203 3.54 8.75 5.59
N GLN A 204 3.85 8.57 6.87
CA GLN A 204 2.99 7.88 7.81
C GLN A 204 2.09 8.90 8.50
N HIS A 205 0.78 8.69 8.39
CA HIS A 205 -0.20 9.55 9.04
C HIS A 205 -0.40 9.12 10.49
N PRO A 206 -0.62 10.06 11.43
CA PRO A 206 -0.81 9.72 12.84
C PRO A 206 -2.01 8.78 13.04
N LEU A 207 -1.77 7.61 13.64
CA LEU A 207 -2.83 6.63 13.93
C LEU A 207 -3.82 7.15 14.99
N GLU A 208 -3.43 8.14 15.78
CA GLU A 208 -4.30 8.82 16.75
C GLU A 208 -5.50 9.50 16.08
N TRP A 209 -5.40 9.81 14.77
CA TRP A 209 -6.52 10.37 14.01
C TRP A 209 -7.75 9.47 13.99
N ILE A 210 -7.57 8.15 14.16
CA ILE A 210 -8.68 7.21 14.31
C ILE A 210 -9.57 7.64 15.48
N GLY A 211 -8.98 7.76 16.68
CA GLY A 211 -9.71 8.14 17.89
C GLY A 211 -10.11 9.62 17.91
N GLU A 212 -9.35 10.52 17.27
CA GLU A 212 -9.77 11.92 17.11
C GLU A 212 -11.03 12.03 16.23
N ALA A 213 -11.09 11.34 15.10
CA ALA A 213 -12.25 11.38 14.20
C ALA A 213 -13.48 10.66 14.77
N GLN A 214 -13.29 9.49 15.39
CA GLN A 214 -14.39 8.73 16.01
C GLN A 214 -15.10 9.51 17.12
N ARG A 215 -14.37 10.33 17.89
CA ARG A 215 -14.98 11.21 18.91
C ARG A 215 -15.87 12.30 18.34
N GLU A 216 -15.63 12.72 17.10
CA GLU A 216 -16.48 13.66 16.37
C GLU A 216 -17.61 12.94 15.59
N GLY A 217 -17.71 11.60 15.70
CA GLY A 217 -18.81 10.81 15.13
C GLY A 217 -18.53 10.17 13.77
N TRP A 218 -17.28 10.24 13.28
CA TRP A 218 -16.88 9.60 12.03
C TRP A 218 -16.63 8.10 12.22
N ASP A 219 -17.11 7.28 11.29
CA ASP A 219 -16.55 5.94 11.11
C ASP A 219 -15.21 6.08 10.38
N VAL A 220 -14.21 5.26 10.73
CA VAL A 220 -12.84 5.37 10.19
C VAL A 220 -12.44 4.14 9.38
N LEU A 221 -12.09 4.37 8.12
CA LEU A 221 -11.51 3.38 7.21
C LEU A 221 -10.01 3.65 7.03
N LEU A 222 -9.18 2.78 7.60
CA LEU A 222 -7.73 2.85 7.48
C LEU A 222 -7.25 1.98 6.31
N ASP A 223 -6.59 2.58 5.32
CA ASP A 223 -5.87 1.81 4.30
C ASP A 223 -4.49 1.42 4.82
N GLY A 224 -4.35 0.14 5.21
CA GLY A 224 -3.12 -0.44 5.74
C GLY A 224 -2.14 -0.92 4.67
N ALA A 225 -2.51 -0.93 3.38
CA ALA A 225 -1.83 -1.72 2.35
C ALA A 225 -0.35 -1.34 2.12
N ALA A 226 0.05 -0.11 2.40
CA ALA A 226 1.45 0.34 2.30
C ALA A 226 2.15 0.46 3.67
N PHE A 227 1.43 0.32 4.79
CA PHE A 227 1.97 0.47 6.15
C PHE A 227 2.37 -0.88 6.75
N VAL A 228 1.43 -1.84 6.80
CA VAL A 228 1.62 -3.12 7.49
C VAL A 228 2.69 -4.06 6.92
N PRO A 229 3.23 -3.89 5.68
CA PRO A 229 4.38 -4.68 5.24
C PRO A 229 5.66 -4.47 6.05
N THR A 230 5.83 -3.28 6.64
CA THR A 230 7.08 -2.89 7.32
C THR A 230 6.86 -2.17 8.64
N ASN A 231 5.63 -2.21 9.18
CA ASN A 231 5.27 -1.55 10.43
C ASN A 231 4.30 -2.42 11.23
N THR A 232 4.46 -2.39 12.56
CA THR A 232 3.51 -2.98 13.49
C THR A 232 2.24 -2.14 13.56
N LEU A 233 1.07 -2.78 13.45
CA LEU A 233 -0.23 -2.16 13.69
C LEU A 233 -0.96 -2.93 14.79
N ASP A 234 -1.17 -2.28 15.93
CA ASP A 234 -1.83 -2.87 17.09
C ASP A 234 -3.29 -2.37 17.20
N LEU A 235 -4.23 -3.26 16.86
CA LEU A 235 -5.67 -2.97 16.91
C LEU A 235 -6.24 -3.01 18.33
N SER A 236 -5.48 -3.37 19.35
CA SER A 236 -5.88 -3.15 20.74
C SER A 236 -5.68 -1.67 21.16
N VAL A 237 -4.73 -0.98 20.51
CA VAL A 237 -4.39 0.43 20.77
C VAL A 237 -5.10 1.38 19.81
N HIS A 238 -4.93 1.16 18.51
CA HIS A 238 -5.52 2.00 17.46
C HIS A 238 -6.63 1.21 16.78
N GLN A 239 -7.88 1.63 16.98
CA GLN A 239 -9.04 0.82 16.67
C GLN A 239 -9.89 1.39 15.52
N PRO A 240 -9.43 1.32 14.26
CA PRO A 240 -10.24 1.73 13.11
C PRO A 240 -11.48 0.84 13.01
N ASP A 241 -12.52 1.38 12.40
CA ASP A 241 -13.76 0.65 12.16
C ASP A 241 -13.59 -0.37 11.03
N PHE A 242 -12.75 -0.02 10.06
CA PHE A 242 -12.40 -0.83 8.90
C PHE A 242 -10.90 -0.71 8.60
N LEU A 243 -10.23 -1.83 8.33
CA LEU A 243 -8.83 -1.91 7.90
C LEU A 243 -8.72 -2.76 6.63
N SER A 244 -8.19 -2.19 5.55
CA SER A 244 -7.97 -2.92 4.29
C SER A 244 -6.54 -3.45 4.15
N LEU A 245 -6.41 -4.69 3.70
CA LEU A 245 -5.15 -5.43 3.62
C LEU A 245 -4.94 -6.12 2.28
N SER A 246 -3.68 -6.22 1.85
CA SER A 246 -3.23 -7.04 0.72
C SER A 246 -2.03 -7.88 1.16
N PHE A 247 -2.21 -9.20 1.27
CA PHE A 247 -1.16 -10.08 1.81
C PHE A 247 0.07 -10.19 0.91
N TYR A 248 -0.12 -10.14 -0.41
CA TYR A 248 1.00 -10.10 -1.36
C TYR A 248 1.91 -8.87 -1.17
N LYS A 249 1.42 -7.78 -0.57
CA LYS A 249 2.29 -6.63 -0.22
C LYS A 249 3.09 -6.87 1.05
N MET A 250 2.57 -7.66 1.97
CA MET A 250 3.21 -7.97 3.24
C MET A 250 4.34 -8.99 3.06
N PHE A 251 4.09 -10.05 2.29
CA PHE A 251 5.01 -11.18 2.18
C PHE A 251 4.98 -11.89 0.81
N GLY A 252 4.49 -11.21 -0.24
CA GLY A 252 4.61 -11.63 -1.64
C GLY A 252 3.67 -12.73 -2.12
N TYR A 253 3.41 -13.77 -1.31
CA TYR A 253 2.56 -14.90 -1.68
C TYR A 253 1.55 -15.23 -0.56
N PRO A 254 0.26 -15.44 -0.87
CA PRO A 254 -0.32 -15.56 -2.20
C PRO A 254 -0.79 -14.22 -2.78
N THR A 255 -0.78 -14.11 -4.10
CA THR A 255 -1.57 -13.09 -4.81
C THR A 255 -3.05 -13.51 -4.84
N GLY A 256 -3.94 -12.54 -5.05
CA GLY A 256 -5.39 -12.81 -5.10
C GLY A 256 -6.02 -13.10 -3.73
N ILE A 257 -5.34 -12.77 -2.62
CA ILE A 257 -5.92 -12.71 -1.28
C ILE A 257 -5.52 -11.41 -0.58
N GLY A 258 -6.51 -10.76 0.00
CA GLY A 258 -6.42 -9.69 0.98
C GLY A 258 -7.52 -9.86 2.03
N ALA A 259 -7.74 -8.82 2.82
CA ALA A 259 -8.78 -8.86 3.83
C ALA A 259 -9.35 -7.48 4.14
N LEU A 260 -10.60 -7.47 4.58
CA LEU A 260 -11.18 -6.40 5.38
C LEU A 260 -11.23 -6.88 6.83
N VAL A 261 -10.49 -6.23 7.72
CA VAL A 261 -10.65 -6.41 9.17
C VAL A 261 -11.61 -5.33 9.64
N ALA A 262 -12.77 -5.71 10.18
CA ALA A 262 -13.84 -4.78 10.51
C ALA A 262 -14.35 -5.00 11.93
N LYS A 263 -14.67 -3.91 12.64
CA LYS A 263 -15.38 -4.01 13.91
C LYS A 263 -16.75 -4.66 13.66
N ARG A 264 -17.11 -5.68 14.44
CA ARG A 264 -18.40 -6.39 14.33
C ARG A 264 -19.58 -5.43 14.42
N SER A 265 -19.51 -4.42 15.30
CA SER A 265 -20.53 -3.38 15.45
C SER A 265 -20.73 -2.52 14.20
N LYS A 266 -19.68 -2.37 13.37
CA LYS A 266 -19.70 -1.59 12.13
C LYS A 266 -19.97 -2.47 10.92
N LEU A 267 -19.59 -3.74 10.96
CA LEU A 267 -19.98 -4.75 9.99
C LEU A 267 -21.51 -4.87 9.90
N ALA A 268 -22.21 -4.83 11.05
CA ALA A 268 -23.67 -4.83 11.12
C ALA A 268 -24.34 -3.59 10.48
N LYS A 269 -23.59 -2.50 10.26
CA LYS A 269 -24.05 -1.29 9.57
C LYS A 269 -23.95 -1.41 8.05
N LEU A 270 -23.14 -2.35 7.54
CA LEU A 270 -22.94 -2.53 6.11
C LEU A 270 -24.11 -3.30 5.49
N HIS A 271 -24.69 -2.72 4.43
CA HIS A 271 -25.83 -3.27 3.69
C HIS A 271 -25.44 -3.50 2.24
N ARG A 272 -25.27 -4.77 1.87
CA ARG A 272 -24.95 -5.14 0.49
C ARG A 272 -26.18 -4.94 -0.40
N PRO A 273 -26.04 -4.36 -1.61
CA PRO A 273 -27.16 -4.19 -2.52
C PRO A 273 -27.52 -5.48 -3.30
N TRP A 274 -26.77 -6.56 -3.07
CA TRP A 274 -26.93 -7.85 -3.75
C TRP A 274 -26.39 -8.98 -2.86
N PHE A 275 -26.66 -10.23 -3.25
CA PHE A 275 -26.16 -11.43 -2.58
C PHE A 275 -25.60 -12.43 -3.60
N SER A 276 -24.74 -13.34 -3.13
CA SER A 276 -24.05 -14.31 -3.97
C SER A 276 -23.76 -15.60 -3.21
N GLY A 277 -23.82 -16.76 -3.87
CA GLY A 277 -23.36 -18.05 -3.32
C GLY A 277 -23.56 -18.22 -1.80
N GLY A 278 -22.46 -18.35 -1.06
CA GLY A 278 -22.43 -18.58 0.39
C GLY A 278 -22.80 -17.39 1.27
N THR A 279 -23.17 -16.23 0.70
CA THR A 279 -23.50 -15.01 1.47
C THR A 279 -24.94 -15.02 2.00
N ILE A 280 -25.70 -16.06 1.68
CA ILE A 280 -27.09 -16.27 2.09
C ILE A 280 -27.24 -17.65 2.74
N THR A 281 -28.19 -17.76 3.65
CA THR A 281 -28.61 -19.06 4.22
C THR A 281 -29.65 -19.74 3.32
N VAL A 282 -30.53 -18.95 2.71
CA VAL A 282 -31.56 -19.44 1.78
C VAL A 282 -31.96 -18.33 0.80
N ALA A 283 -32.22 -18.71 -0.44
CA ALA A 283 -32.95 -17.91 -1.43
C ALA A 283 -34.07 -18.76 -2.02
N SER A 284 -35.29 -18.21 -2.04
CA SER A 284 -36.49 -18.87 -2.56
C SER A 284 -37.01 -18.10 -3.76
N VAL A 285 -37.01 -18.74 -4.92
CA VAL A 285 -37.58 -18.18 -6.15
C VAL A 285 -39.10 -18.10 -6.05
N GLN A 286 -39.75 -19.15 -5.54
CA GLN A 286 -41.22 -19.17 -5.39
C GLN A 286 -41.70 -18.22 -4.28
N GLY A 287 -40.92 -18.07 -3.22
CA GLY A 287 -41.23 -17.19 -2.10
C GLY A 287 -40.78 -15.75 -2.29
N ASP A 288 -40.07 -15.44 -3.38
CA ASP A 288 -39.47 -14.13 -3.71
C ASP A 288 -38.73 -13.49 -2.53
N ARG A 289 -37.90 -14.30 -1.83
CA ARG A 289 -37.21 -13.90 -0.60
C ARG A 289 -35.85 -14.56 -0.45
N PHE A 290 -34.94 -13.88 0.25
CA PHE A 290 -33.65 -14.40 0.68
C PHE A 290 -33.33 -13.95 2.11
N TYR A 291 -32.42 -14.66 2.76
CA TYR A 291 -31.88 -14.29 4.06
C TYR A 291 -30.36 -14.37 4.02
N MET A 292 -29.70 -13.29 4.43
CA MET A 292 -28.24 -13.22 4.47
C MET A 292 -27.66 -14.20 5.50
N ALA A 293 -26.44 -14.67 5.24
CA ALA A 293 -25.62 -15.28 6.26
C ALA A 293 -25.27 -14.26 7.36
N GLU A 294 -24.78 -14.75 8.50
CA GLU A 294 -24.31 -13.90 9.59
C GLU A 294 -22.80 -13.64 9.47
N GLY A 295 -22.34 -12.55 10.09
CA GLY A 295 -20.92 -12.26 10.25
C GLY A 295 -20.16 -12.10 8.93
N GLU A 296 -18.96 -12.69 8.91
CA GLU A 296 -17.98 -12.63 7.83
C GLU A 296 -18.55 -13.23 6.53
N ALA A 297 -19.24 -14.35 6.63
CA ALA A 297 -19.77 -15.10 5.48
C ALA A 297 -20.75 -14.28 4.62
N ALA A 298 -21.48 -13.33 5.23
CA ALA A 298 -22.38 -12.43 4.51
C ALA A 298 -21.66 -11.55 3.46
N PHE A 299 -20.35 -11.43 3.58
CA PHE A 299 -19.49 -10.54 2.81
C PHE A 299 -18.45 -11.30 1.96
N GLU A 300 -18.53 -12.63 1.93
CA GLU A 300 -17.60 -13.49 1.19
C GLU A 300 -18.27 -14.13 0.00
N ASP A 301 -17.92 -13.64 -1.18
CA ASP A 301 -18.61 -14.01 -2.40
C ASP A 301 -18.29 -15.43 -2.85
N GLY A 302 -19.31 -16.31 -2.78
CA GLY A 302 -19.24 -17.65 -3.32
C GLY A 302 -18.14 -18.52 -2.70
N THR A 303 -17.43 -19.25 -3.55
CA THR A 303 -16.30 -20.08 -3.12
C THR A 303 -15.08 -19.21 -2.86
N LEU A 304 -14.59 -19.21 -1.63
CA LEU A 304 -13.35 -18.54 -1.26
C LEU A 304 -12.15 -19.09 -2.04
N ASN A 305 -11.05 -18.32 -2.07
CA ASN A 305 -9.74 -18.79 -2.52
C ASN A 305 -9.12 -19.78 -1.50
N TYR A 306 -9.88 -20.82 -1.15
CA TYR A 306 -9.67 -21.65 0.03
C TYR A 306 -8.34 -22.40 0.01
N LEU A 307 -7.84 -22.80 -1.18
CA LEU A 307 -6.53 -23.47 -1.26
C LEU A 307 -5.37 -22.54 -0.95
N ASN A 308 -5.51 -21.23 -1.19
CA ASN A 308 -4.46 -20.25 -0.93
C ASN A 308 -4.61 -19.57 0.44
N ILE A 309 -5.80 -19.57 1.06
CA ILE A 309 -6.01 -18.96 2.39
C ILE A 309 -5.01 -19.50 3.44
N PRO A 310 -4.69 -20.81 3.52
CA PRO A 310 -3.68 -21.32 4.45
C PRO A 310 -2.29 -20.71 4.26
N ALA A 311 -1.95 -20.22 3.07
CA ALA A 311 -0.68 -19.55 2.83
C ALA A 311 -0.59 -18.18 3.53
N VAL A 312 -1.72 -17.57 3.90
CA VAL A 312 -1.75 -16.35 4.72
C VAL A 312 -1.19 -16.64 6.12
N GLU A 313 -1.59 -17.75 6.74
CA GLU A 313 -1.05 -18.18 8.04
C GLU A 313 0.47 -18.38 7.96
N ILE A 314 0.94 -19.10 6.94
CA ILE A 314 2.36 -19.32 6.65
C ILE A 314 3.11 -17.98 6.47
N GLY A 315 2.50 -17.04 5.75
CA GLY A 315 3.09 -15.73 5.49
C GLY A 315 3.21 -14.84 6.72
N LEU A 316 2.20 -14.84 7.59
CA LEU A 316 2.23 -14.10 8.86
C LEU A 316 3.24 -14.72 9.84
N ASP A 317 3.30 -16.05 9.92
CA ASP A 317 4.34 -16.75 10.69
C ASP A 317 5.75 -16.43 10.20
N TYR A 318 5.90 -16.27 8.88
CA TYR A 318 7.17 -15.90 8.29
C TYR A 318 7.62 -14.50 8.74
N LEU A 319 6.72 -13.51 8.73
CA LEU A 319 7.02 -12.17 9.24
C LEU A 319 7.35 -12.19 10.74
N ASP A 320 6.58 -12.92 11.55
CA ASP A 320 6.83 -13.02 13.00
C ASP A 320 8.16 -13.73 13.31
N SER A 321 8.61 -14.65 12.45
CA SER A 321 9.91 -15.33 12.63
C SER A 321 11.12 -14.39 12.48
N VAL A 322 10.95 -13.27 11.77
CA VAL A 322 11.96 -12.21 11.62
C VAL A 322 11.77 -11.12 12.67
N GLY A 323 10.50 -10.82 12.99
CA GLY A 323 10.08 -9.74 13.86
C GLY A 323 9.83 -8.45 13.07
N MET A 324 8.63 -7.88 13.21
CA MET A 324 8.24 -6.65 12.51
C MET A 324 9.13 -5.45 12.86
N ASP A 325 9.64 -5.38 14.09
CA ASP A 325 10.54 -4.31 14.51
C ASP A 325 11.91 -4.41 13.79
N THR A 326 12.43 -5.62 13.62
CA THR A 326 13.65 -5.89 12.82
C THR A 326 13.47 -5.45 11.36
N ILE A 327 12.31 -5.76 10.77
CA ILE A 327 11.96 -5.39 9.39
C ILE A 327 11.84 -3.87 9.27
N HIS A 328 11.19 -3.23 10.24
CA HIS A 328 11.03 -1.78 10.30
C HIS A 328 12.39 -1.09 10.35
N GLU A 329 13.25 -1.50 11.29
CA GLU A 329 14.59 -0.93 11.48
C GLU A 329 15.44 -1.06 10.22
N ARG A 330 15.42 -2.24 9.58
CA ARG A 330 16.08 -2.50 8.30
C ARG A 330 15.65 -1.50 7.24
N CYS A 331 14.34 -1.31 7.10
CA CYS A 331 13.78 -0.39 6.11
C CYS A 331 14.10 1.06 6.44
N CYS A 332 14.09 1.46 7.71
CA CYS A 332 14.46 2.79 8.17
C CYS A 332 15.91 3.12 7.82
N CYS A 333 16.87 2.26 8.19
CA CYS A 333 18.28 2.47 7.88
C CYS A 333 18.54 2.65 6.38
N LEU A 334 18.03 1.73 5.57
CA LEU A 334 18.23 1.78 4.11
C LEU A 334 17.57 3.01 3.47
N THR A 335 16.41 3.41 4.00
CA THR A 335 15.69 4.60 3.52
C THR A 335 16.41 5.86 3.92
N ASP A 336 16.89 5.96 5.15
CA ASP A 336 17.65 7.11 5.65
C ASP A 336 18.89 7.35 4.80
N TRP A 337 19.65 6.29 4.49
CA TRP A 337 20.81 6.38 3.61
C TRP A 337 20.45 6.90 2.21
N LEU A 338 19.35 6.42 1.61
CA LEU A 338 18.85 6.94 0.32
C LEU A 338 18.49 8.43 0.40
N LEU A 339 17.84 8.86 1.49
CA LEU A 339 17.44 10.25 1.72
C LEU A 339 18.65 11.17 1.91
N HIS A 340 19.76 10.64 2.43
CA HIS A 340 21.01 11.36 2.58
C HIS A 340 21.85 11.41 1.30
N GLU A 341 21.94 10.31 0.56
CA GLU A 341 22.84 10.22 -0.60
C GLU A 341 22.28 10.85 -1.88
N ILE A 342 21.00 10.65 -2.18
CA ILE A 342 20.41 11.16 -3.43
C ILE A 342 20.52 12.68 -3.56
N PRO A 343 20.25 13.50 -2.51
CA PRO A 343 20.39 14.96 -2.59
C PRO A 343 21.84 15.46 -2.74
N LYS A 344 22.86 14.61 -2.46
CA LYS A 344 24.27 14.97 -2.64
C LYS A 344 24.70 14.91 -4.11
N ILE A 345 23.97 14.17 -4.95
CA ILE A 345 24.29 14.03 -6.37
C ILE A 345 23.93 15.33 -7.10
N ARG A 346 24.95 16.00 -7.64
CA ARG A 346 24.83 17.32 -8.28
C ARG A 346 25.58 17.36 -9.60
N TRP A 347 25.05 18.12 -10.54
CA TRP A 347 25.75 18.51 -11.77
C TRP A 347 26.96 19.40 -11.44
N LYS A 348 27.91 19.51 -12.39
CA LYS A 348 29.10 20.39 -12.26
C LYS A 348 28.76 21.85 -11.94
N ASN A 349 27.56 22.30 -12.34
CA ASN A 349 27.05 23.65 -12.06
C ASN A 349 26.38 23.79 -10.67
N GLY A 350 26.43 22.76 -9.82
CA GLY A 350 25.90 22.74 -8.46
C GLY A 350 24.40 22.43 -8.34
N ARG A 351 23.66 22.30 -9.45
CA ARG A 351 22.24 21.93 -9.42
C ARG A 351 22.05 20.48 -8.97
N PRO A 352 21.06 20.19 -8.12
CA PRO A 352 20.77 18.82 -7.69
C PRO A 352 20.26 17.98 -8.87
N LEU A 353 20.70 16.72 -8.93
CA LEU A 353 20.20 15.75 -9.91
C LEU A 353 18.73 15.40 -9.64
N ALA A 354 18.32 15.30 -8.38
CA ALA A 354 17.00 14.80 -8.03
C ALA A 354 16.27 15.70 -7.03
N ARG A 355 14.94 15.72 -7.13
CA ARG A 355 14.03 16.29 -6.14
C ARG A 355 13.20 15.18 -5.51
N ILE A 356 13.35 14.99 -4.20
CA ILE A 356 12.57 14.03 -3.42
C ILE A 356 11.24 14.68 -2.99
N TYR A 357 10.17 13.90 -3.00
CA TYR A 357 8.85 14.30 -2.53
C TYR A 357 8.51 13.59 -1.22
N GLY A 358 8.18 14.36 -0.19
CA GLY A 358 7.94 13.85 1.16
C GLY A 358 9.02 14.30 2.17
N PRO A 359 8.96 13.81 3.43
CA PRO A 359 9.87 14.20 4.49
C PRO A 359 11.32 13.75 4.20
N CYS A 360 12.32 14.61 4.25
CA CYS A 360 13.71 14.21 3.96
C CYS A 360 14.39 13.40 5.08
N THR A 361 13.63 12.89 6.05
CA THR A 361 14.08 12.03 7.15
C THR A 361 13.13 10.84 7.30
N THR A 362 13.50 9.85 8.10
CA THR A 362 12.66 8.70 8.46
C THR A 362 11.60 9.01 9.52
N ASP A 363 11.58 10.22 10.07
CA ASP A 363 10.53 10.66 11.01
C ASP A 363 9.15 10.50 10.36
N HIS A 364 8.30 9.64 10.93
CA HIS A 364 6.98 9.29 10.42
C HIS A 364 6.96 9.09 8.89
N ARG A 365 7.90 8.29 8.38
CA ARG A 365 8.05 7.95 6.97
C ARG A 365 8.45 6.49 6.83
N GLY A 366 7.71 5.73 6.02
CA GLY A 366 8.10 4.36 5.67
C GLY A 366 9.08 4.29 4.52
N GLY A 367 9.41 3.06 4.11
CA GLY A 367 10.51 2.77 3.18
C GLY A 367 10.32 3.17 1.72
N THR A 368 9.40 4.10 1.40
CA THR A 368 9.14 4.58 0.04
C THR A 368 9.86 5.91 -0.21
N VAL A 369 10.60 6.01 -1.31
CA VAL A 369 11.23 7.25 -1.81
C VAL A 369 10.80 7.57 -3.23
N THR A 370 9.99 8.62 -3.37
CA THR A 370 9.55 9.15 -4.66
C THR A 370 10.34 10.41 -5.00
N MET A 371 10.80 10.49 -6.24
CA MET A 371 11.64 11.58 -6.74
C MET A 371 11.48 11.81 -8.25
N ASN A 372 11.86 13.00 -8.71
CA ASN A 372 12.12 13.25 -10.13
C ASN A 372 13.59 13.60 -10.34
N PHE A 373 14.13 13.22 -11.49
CA PHE A 373 15.49 13.53 -11.93
C PHE A 373 15.46 14.74 -12.86
N TYR A 374 16.50 15.56 -12.84
CA TYR A 374 16.60 16.82 -13.57
C TYR A 374 17.95 16.93 -14.25
N GLY A 375 17.95 17.45 -15.49
CA GLY A 375 19.16 17.74 -16.24
C GLY A 375 19.90 18.99 -15.74
N PRO A 376 21.08 19.29 -16.30
CA PRO A 376 21.90 20.43 -15.88
C PRO A 376 21.20 21.77 -16.09
N ASN A 377 20.20 21.87 -16.99
CA ASN A 377 19.44 23.09 -17.25
C ASN A 377 18.11 23.15 -16.48
N GLY A 378 17.81 22.15 -15.63
CA GLY A 378 16.62 22.09 -14.78
C GLY A 378 15.37 21.51 -15.47
N GLU A 379 15.54 20.99 -16.68
CA GLU A 379 14.55 20.18 -17.37
C GLU A 379 14.36 18.84 -16.65
N VAL A 380 13.13 18.33 -16.62
CA VAL A 380 12.84 17.01 -16.05
C VAL A 380 13.42 15.93 -16.97
N ILE A 381 14.16 14.98 -16.40
CA ILE A 381 14.52 13.73 -17.08
C ILE A 381 13.30 12.82 -17.02
N ASP A 382 12.79 12.41 -18.18
CA ASP A 382 11.62 11.56 -18.30
C ASP A 382 11.76 10.29 -17.44
N HIS A 383 10.78 10.06 -16.55
CA HIS A 383 10.76 8.90 -15.67
C HIS A 383 10.76 7.58 -16.44
N LEU A 384 10.16 7.53 -17.65
CA LEU A 384 10.19 6.33 -18.50
C LEU A 384 11.61 6.03 -19.01
N ARG A 385 12.42 7.06 -19.24
CA ARG A 385 13.84 6.90 -19.55
C ARG A 385 14.58 6.33 -18.34
N VAL A 386 14.34 6.87 -17.16
CA VAL A 386 14.95 6.37 -15.91
C VAL A 386 14.60 4.91 -15.67
N GLU A 387 13.33 4.52 -15.85
CA GLU A 387 12.87 3.13 -15.73
C GLU A 387 13.58 2.18 -16.70
N LYS A 388 13.65 2.59 -17.98
CA LYS A 388 14.32 1.80 -19.02
C LYS A 388 15.82 1.63 -18.75
N GLU A 389 16.48 2.66 -18.25
CA GLU A 389 17.90 2.58 -17.88
C GLU A 389 18.12 1.73 -16.63
N ALA A 390 17.30 1.88 -15.60
CA ALA A 390 17.35 1.06 -14.38
C ALA A 390 17.11 -0.43 -14.70
N ALA A 391 16.15 -0.75 -15.57
CA ALA A 391 15.86 -2.11 -15.99
C ALA A 391 17.04 -2.78 -16.72
N ARG A 392 17.88 -2.02 -17.45
CA ARG A 392 19.10 -2.55 -18.08
C ARG A 392 20.17 -2.94 -17.06
N ASP A 393 20.10 -2.37 -15.86
CA ASP A 393 21.02 -2.64 -14.77
C ASP A 393 20.42 -3.58 -13.71
N ASN A 394 19.32 -4.28 -14.03
CA ASN A 394 18.56 -5.15 -13.12
C ASN A 394 18.13 -4.45 -11.83
N ILE A 395 17.74 -3.17 -11.94
CA ILE A 395 17.15 -2.40 -10.84
C ILE A 395 15.65 -2.31 -11.11
N SER A 396 14.85 -3.00 -10.30
CA SER A 396 13.39 -2.86 -10.36
C SER A 396 12.95 -1.68 -9.50
N LEU A 397 12.48 -0.65 -10.16
CA LEU A 397 11.80 0.49 -9.57
C LEU A 397 10.47 0.71 -10.29
N ARG A 398 9.68 1.68 -9.83
CA ARG A 398 8.39 1.99 -10.46
C ARG A 398 8.31 3.43 -10.90
N THR A 399 7.57 3.68 -11.96
CA THR A 399 7.31 5.04 -12.44
C THR A 399 5.83 5.32 -12.71
N GLY A 400 5.49 6.60 -12.87
CA GLY A 400 4.13 7.07 -13.17
C GLY A 400 3.46 7.83 -12.02
N CYS A 401 2.13 7.80 -11.95
CA CYS A 401 1.33 8.47 -10.91
C CYS A 401 1.03 7.58 -9.68
N PHE A 402 1.52 6.33 -9.68
CA PHE A 402 1.41 5.35 -8.59
C PHE A 402 -0.01 5.11 -8.05
N CYS A 403 -1.02 5.34 -8.89
CA CYS A 403 -2.43 5.29 -8.47
C CYS A 403 -2.71 6.20 -7.26
N ASN A 404 -1.99 7.31 -7.12
CA ASN A 404 -2.16 8.29 -6.05
C ASN A 404 -2.20 9.70 -6.67
N PRO A 405 -3.32 10.07 -7.31
CA PRO A 405 -3.42 11.28 -8.12
C PRO A 405 -3.20 12.53 -7.27
N GLY A 406 -3.82 12.64 -6.09
CA GLY A 406 -3.65 13.84 -5.25
C GLY A 406 -2.22 14.02 -4.73
N GLY A 407 -1.51 12.93 -4.40
CA GLY A 407 -0.07 12.99 -4.10
C GLY A 407 0.76 13.45 -5.30
N GLY A 408 0.49 12.91 -6.48
CA GLY A 408 1.16 13.30 -7.73
C GLY A 408 0.88 14.75 -8.13
N GLU A 409 -0.37 15.20 -8.04
CA GLU A 409 -0.79 16.56 -8.35
C GLU A 409 -0.06 17.59 -7.47
N VAL A 410 0.01 17.35 -6.16
CA VAL A 410 0.73 18.23 -5.23
C VAL A 410 2.24 18.20 -5.49
N ALA A 411 2.82 17.03 -5.72
CA ALA A 411 4.26 16.88 -5.97
C ALA A 411 4.73 17.56 -7.28
N LEU A 412 3.87 17.52 -8.29
CA LEU A 412 4.16 18.03 -9.63
C LEU A 412 3.64 19.47 -9.85
N ASP A 413 3.10 20.09 -8.79
CA ASP A 413 2.52 21.43 -8.81
C ASP A 413 1.39 21.58 -9.84
N ILE A 414 0.60 20.51 -10.05
CA ILE A 414 -0.52 20.51 -11.00
C ILE A 414 -1.74 21.12 -10.30
N SER A 415 -2.18 22.28 -10.76
CA SER A 415 -3.27 23.00 -10.13
C SER A 415 -4.65 22.48 -10.56
N LYS A 416 -5.65 22.73 -9.70
CA LYS A 416 -7.06 22.47 -10.02
C LYS A 416 -7.49 23.13 -11.33
N ASN A 417 -7.03 24.36 -11.59
CA ASN A 417 -7.44 25.11 -12.78
C ASN A 417 -6.88 24.47 -14.06
N GLU A 418 -5.63 23.98 -14.03
CA GLU A 418 -5.05 23.22 -15.13
C GLU A 418 -5.86 21.95 -15.41
N LEU A 419 -6.19 21.18 -14.37
CA LEU A 419 -6.95 19.93 -14.51
C LEU A 419 -8.38 20.17 -15.00
N VAL A 420 -9.08 21.17 -14.45
CA VAL A 420 -10.43 21.52 -14.91
C VAL A 420 -10.41 21.99 -16.36
N GLY A 421 -9.48 22.87 -16.72
CA GLY A 421 -9.29 23.30 -18.10
C GLY A 421 -9.03 22.11 -19.04
N CYS A 422 -8.19 21.17 -18.61
CA CYS A 422 -7.90 19.94 -19.32
C CYS A 422 -9.14 19.05 -19.53
N PHE A 423 -9.85 18.69 -18.45
CA PHE A 423 -10.99 17.75 -18.53
C PHE A 423 -12.22 18.32 -19.24
N THR A 424 -12.29 19.65 -19.40
CA THR A 424 -13.39 20.33 -20.10
C THR A 424 -13.10 20.60 -21.57
N GLN A 425 -11.95 20.17 -22.11
CA GLN A 425 -11.66 20.36 -23.53
C GLN A 425 -12.67 19.56 -24.40
N PRO A 426 -13.16 20.15 -25.50
CA PRO A 426 -14.23 19.54 -26.31
C PRO A 426 -13.93 18.11 -26.75
N HIS A 427 -12.69 17.81 -27.19
CA HIS A 427 -12.33 16.48 -27.68
C HIS A 427 -12.36 15.41 -26.58
N ILE A 428 -12.05 15.76 -25.32
CA ILE A 428 -12.15 14.86 -24.17
C ILE A 428 -13.61 14.58 -23.82
N VAL A 429 -14.42 15.63 -23.76
CA VAL A 429 -15.85 15.51 -23.43
C VAL A 429 -16.60 14.72 -24.50
N GLU A 430 -16.33 14.99 -25.78
CA GLU A 430 -16.93 14.29 -26.91
C GLU A 430 -16.49 12.82 -27.00
N ALA A 431 -15.19 12.54 -26.77
CA ALA A 431 -14.67 11.18 -26.80
C ALA A 431 -15.07 10.36 -25.55
N GLY A 432 -15.44 11.01 -24.45
CA GLY A 432 -15.73 10.36 -23.17
C GLY A 432 -14.53 9.58 -22.60
N SER A 433 -13.31 9.93 -23.01
CA SER A 433 -12.07 9.25 -22.63
C SER A 433 -10.94 10.25 -22.44
N PHE A 434 -9.94 9.87 -21.64
CA PHE A 434 -8.80 10.70 -21.31
C PHE A 434 -7.52 9.87 -21.41
N THR A 435 -6.62 10.24 -22.32
CA THR A 435 -5.40 9.49 -22.59
C THR A 435 -4.21 10.05 -21.80
N HIS A 436 -3.12 9.28 -21.75
CA HIS A 436 -1.86 9.79 -21.19
C HIS A 436 -1.30 10.97 -21.99
N GLU A 437 -1.51 10.99 -23.31
CA GLU A 437 -1.07 12.08 -24.16
C GLU A 437 -1.86 13.37 -23.88
N ASP A 438 -3.17 13.26 -23.67
CA ASP A 438 -3.99 14.40 -23.23
C ASP A 438 -3.45 14.97 -21.91
N PHE A 439 -3.14 14.11 -20.94
CA PHE A 439 -2.54 14.54 -19.67
C PHE A 439 -1.21 15.26 -19.88
N ARG A 440 -0.33 14.71 -20.71
CA ARG A 440 0.98 15.31 -21.04
C ARG A 440 0.84 16.68 -21.68
N MET A 441 -0.12 16.85 -22.59
CA MET A 441 -0.40 18.13 -23.23
C MET A 441 -0.98 19.16 -22.25
N CYS A 442 -1.66 18.71 -21.20
CA CYS A 442 -2.27 19.60 -20.21
C CYS A 442 -1.31 20.14 -19.15
N VAL A 443 -0.22 19.42 -18.86
CA VAL A 443 0.72 19.78 -17.79
C VAL A 443 1.95 20.47 -18.39
N ASP A 444 1.87 21.81 -18.50
CA ASP A 444 2.81 22.72 -19.20
C ASP A 444 4.30 22.50 -18.84
N GLY A 445 4.97 21.56 -19.52
CA GLY A 445 6.37 21.20 -19.26
C GLY A 445 6.63 20.50 -17.93
N LYS A 446 5.58 20.18 -17.16
CA LYS A 446 5.67 19.43 -15.90
C LYS A 446 5.82 17.93 -16.20
N SER A 447 6.41 17.18 -15.27
CA SER A 447 6.47 15.72 -15.40
C SER A 447 5.05 15.14 -15.39
N THR A 448 4.81 14.07 -16.15
CA THR A 448 3.54 13.32 -16.10
C THR A 448 3.53 12.22 -15.03
N GLY A 449 4.63 12.07 -14.30
CA GLY A 449 4.82 11.08 -13.25
C GLY A 449 6.07 11.33 -12.43
N ALA A 450 6.43 10.38 -11.57
CA ALA A 450 7.71 10.39 -10.88
C ALA A 450 8.35 9.00 -10.88
N VAL A 451 9.55 8.91 -10.32
CA VAL A 451 10.26 7.66 -10.05
C VAL A 451 10.09 7.32 -8.58
N ARG A 452 9.77 6.07 -8.26
CA ARG A 452 9.63 5.58 -6.90
C ARG A 452 10.50 4.34 -6.70
N VAL A 453 11.32 4.41 -5.65
CA VAL A 453 11.97 3.24 -5.06
C VAL A 453 11.35 2.95 -3.70
N SER A 454 11.32 1.68 -3.32
CA SER A 454 10.81 1.24 -2.03
C SER A 454 11.53 -0.01 -1.57
N VAL A 455 12.03 0.03 -0.34
CA VAL A 455 12.73 -1.08 0.31
C VAL A 455 11.75 -1.96 1.10
N GLY A 456 12.15 -3.19 1.37
CA GLY A 456 11.38 -4.14 2.18
C GLY A 456 12.25 -5.22 2.83
N LEU A 457 11.61 -6.27 3.33
CA LEU A 457 12.20 -7.32 4.15
C LEU A 457 13.55 -7.86 3.63
N ALA A 458 13.66 -8.14 2.32
CA ALA A 458 14.87 -8.74 1.74
C ALA A 458 15.77 -7.71 1.03
N SER A 459 15.53 -6.40 1.21
CA SER A 459 16.42 -5.35 0.70
C SER A 459 17.72 -5.29 1.51
N THR A 460 18.83 -5.00 0.83
CA THR A 460 20.17 -4.88 1.40
C THR A 460 20.81 -3.53 1.13
N PHE A 461 21.89 -3.21 1.85
CA PHE A 461 22.72 -2.05 1.54
C PHE A 461 23.22 -2.09 0.08
N ARG A 462 23.59 -3.26 -0.43
CA ARG A 462 24.01 -3.43 -1.83
C ARG A 462 22.90 -3.03 -2.82
N ASP A 463 21.64 -3.31 -2.51
CA ASP A 463 20.52 -2.91 -3.38
C ASP A 463 20.37 -1.39 -3.47
N VAL A 464 20.40 -0.68 -2.34
CA VAL A 464 20.28 0.79 -2.32
C VAL A 464 21.55 1.47 -2.86
N TYR A 465 22.73 0.90 -2.61
CA TYR A 465 24.00 1.38 -3.17
C TYR A 465 23.99 1.35 -4.69
N ARG A 466 23.54 0.23 -5.28
CA ARG A 466 23.38 0.10 -6.74
C ARG A 466 22.48 1.18 -7.32
N PHE A 467 21.37 1.50 -6.66
CA PHE A 467 20.49 2.58 -7.10
C PHE A 467 21.16 3.95 -7.04
N VAL A 468 21.95 4.24 -6.00
CA VAL A 468 22.71 5.49 -5.91
C VAL A 468 23.80 5.57 -6.98
N GLN A 469 24.52 4.49 -7.26
CA GLN A 469 25.50 4.47 -8.36
C GLN A 469 24.83 4.65 -9.73
N PHE A 470 23.67 4.01 -9.94
CA PHE A 470 22.83 4.23 -11.11
C PHE A 470 22.45 5.72 -11.26
N ALA A 471 22.04 6.38 -10.18
CA ALA A 471 21.74 7.81 -10.19
C ALA A 471 22.98 8.67 -10.51
N ARG A 472 24.16 8.37 -9.92
CA ARG A 472 25.40 9.13 -10.15
C ARG A 472 25.84 9.12 -11.62
N ARG A 473 25.57 8.04 -12.35
CA ARG A 473 25.89 7.95 -13.80
C ARG A 473 25.23 9.02 -14.65
N PHE A 474 24.10 9.60 -14.23
CA PHE A 474 23.50 10.71 -14.98
C PHE A 474 24.41 11.93 -15.03
N VAL A 475 25.17 12.20 -13.96
CA VAL A 475 26.06 13.37 -13.86
C VAL A 475 27.51 13.08 -14.27
N GLU A 476 27.93 11.82 -14.31
CA GLU A 476 29.29 11.40 -14.69
C GLU A 476 29.50 11.27 -16.20
N ASN A 477 28.43 11.04 -16.96
CA ASN A 477 28.48 10.90 -18.42
C ASN A 477 28.43 12.24 -19.18
N GLU A 478 28.52 13.37 -18.47
CA GLU A 478 28.68 14.75 -18.97
C GLU A 478 29.94 15.40 -18.38
#